data_AF-A0A4Y2FM67-F1
#
_entry.id   AF-A0A4Y2FM67-F1
#
_cell.length_a   1.000
_cell.length_b   1.000
_cell.length_c   1.000
_cell.angle_alpha   90.00
_cell.angle_beta   90.00
_cell.angle_gamma   90.00
#
_symmetry.space_group_name_H-M   'P 1'
#
loop_
_entity.id
_entity.type
_entity.pdbx_description
1 polymer ?
#
loop_
_entity_poly.entity_id
_entity_poly.type
_entity_poly.pdbx_seq_one_letter_code
_entity_poly.pdbx_strand_id
1 'polypeptide(L)'
;MSTQLERSTVFFHFRYRPPEILLGSTDYSTSIDLWGVGCIFFEMVTNMPLFPGSTVEVQLDLIFCQMGLPSEDTWPGINDYEDFKSNFLSRSSERYSSSEQRRYHDLPQKLCRLDADGQDLFFKLLTYDPRKRIGALEAMKHPYFKSLGHEVHKLCDTASIFSVPGILFTPDPGKKNT
;
A
#
# COMPACT_ATOMS: atom_id res chain seq x y z
N MET A 1 0.59 15.04 30.18
CA MET A 1 -0.16 14.88 28.92
C MET A 1 0.72 15.03 27.66
N SER A 2 2.04 15.20 27.78
CA SER A 2 2.92 15.44 26.61
C SER A 2 3.50 14.18 25.95
N THR A 3 3.41 13.00 26.57
CA THR A 3 4.02 11.75 26.07
C THR A 3 3.14 10.96 25.11
N GLN A 4 1.85 11.30 24.97
CA GLN A 4 0.90 10.57 24.13
C GLN A 4 0.89 11.09 22.68
N LEU A 5 1.17 12.38 22.47
CA LEU A 5 1.22 13.01 21.15
C LEU A 5 2.54 12.76 20.41
N GLU A 6 3.66 12.68 21.12
CA GLU A 6 4.95 12.27 20.55
C GLU A 6 4.91 10.81 20.08
N ARG A 7 4.30 9.89 20.86
CA ARG A 7 4.12 8.50 20.45
C ARG A 7 3.32 8.40 19.15
N SER A 8 2.22 9.14 19.02
CA SER A 8 1.41 9.14 17.80
C SER A 8 2.23 9.56 16.56
N THR A 9 3.12 10.54 16.69
CA THR A 9 3.89 11.09 15.56
C THR A 9 4.93 10.08 15.02
N VAL A 10 5.60 9.33 15.89
CA VAL A 10 6.55 8.28 15.47
C VAL A 10 5.83 7.08 14.83
N PHE A 11 4.61 6.78 15.29
CA PHE A 11 3.79 5.67 14.77
C PHE A 11 3.30 5.87 13.33
N PHE A 12 3.18 7.11 12.82
CA PHE A 12 2.80 7.34 11.41
C PHE A 12 3.97 7.16 10.44
N HIS A 13 5.21 7.22 10.93
CA HIS A 13 6.38 7.34 10.07
C HIS A 13 6.70 6.08 9.25
N PHE A 14 6.25 4.90 9.70
CA PHE A 14 6.56 3.61 9.06
C PHE A 14 5.41 3.03 8.23
N ARG A 15 4.15 3.42 8.50
CA ARG A 15 2.96 2.74 7.94
C ARG A 15 2.90 2.77 6.41
N TYR A 16 3.50 3.79 5.82
CA TYR A 16 3.53 4.04 4.38
C TYR A 16 4.92 3.79 3.78
N ARG A 17 5.89 3.31 4.57
CA ARG A 17 7.24 3.02 4.07
C ARG A 17 7.26 1.67 3.34
N PRO A 18 7.93 1.59 2.18
CA PRO A 18 8.03 0.37 1.43
C PRO A 18 9.11 -0.57 2.01
N PRO A 19 9.02 -1.89 1.73
CA PRO A 19 9.90 -2.90 2.31
C PRO A 19 11.38 -2.68 1.94
N GLU A 20 11.71 -2.19 0.75
CA GLU A 20 13.09 -1.90 0.35
C GLU A 20 13.78 -0.85 1.22
N ILE A 21 13.05 0.18 1.65
CA ILE A 21 13.59 1.21 2.54
C ILE A 21 13.70 0.69 3.97
N LEU A 22 12.76 -0.16 4.39
CA LEU A 22 12.79 -0.80 5.70
C LEU A 22 13.93 -1.82 5.83
N LEU A 23 14.33 -2.45 4.71
CA LEU A 23 15.48 -3.34 4.60
C LEU A 23 16.82 -2.60 4.35
N GLY A 24 16.81 -1.27 4.36
CA GLY A 24 18.03 -0.46 4.28
C GLY A 24 18.53 -0.16 2.86
N SER A 25 17.69 -0.31 1.83
CA SER A 25 18.03 0.16 0.48
C SER A 25 18.34 1.65 0.47
N THR A 26 19.36 2.03 -0.30
CA THR A 26 19.75 3.43 -0.53
C THR A 26 19.24 3.97 -1.87
N ASP A 27 18.54 3.13 -2.65
CA ASP A 27 17.97 3.49 -3.94
C ASP A 27 16.67 4.27 -3.74
N TYR A 28 16.82 5.58 -3.53
CA TYR A 28 15.69 6.49 -3.44
C TYR A 28 15.15 6.82 -4.83
N SER A 29 13.91 6.42 -5.10
CA SER A 29 13.23 6.74 -6.35
C SER A 29 11.76 7.11 -6.11
N THR A 30 11.11 7.64 -7.14
CA THR A 30 9.68 8.03 -7.09
C THR A 30 8.74 6.85 -6.86
N SER A 31 9.19 5.61 -7.05
CA SER A 31 8.36 4.42 -6.77
C SER A 31 8.11 4.20 -5.28
N ILE A 32 8.91 4.81 -4.39
CA ILE A 32 8.70 4.78 -2.94
C ILE A 32 7.34 5.37 -2.59
N ASP A 33 6.98 6.49 -3.22
CA ASP A 33 5.71 7.18 -2.98
C ASP A 33 4.52 6.31 -3.41
N LEU A 34 4.68 5.52 -4.48
CA LEU A 34 3.63 4.67 -5.05
C LEU A 34 3.25 3.51 -4.12
N TRP A 35 4.18 3.01 -3.29
CA TRP A 35 3.83 2.07 -2.23
C TRP A 35 2.93 2.74 -1.18
N GLY A 36 3.29 3.96 -0.76
CA GLY A 36 2.48 4.76 0.15
C GLY A 36 1.08 5.02 -0.41
N VAL A 37 0.96 5.30 -1.71
CA VAL A 37 -0.33 5.42 -2.41
C VAL A 37 -1.14 4.12 -2.31
N GLY A 38 -0.53 2.95 -2.48
CA GLY A 38 -1.20 1.66 -2.29
C GLY A 38 -1.73 1.47 -0.86
N CYS A 39 -0.93 1.82 0.15
CA CYS A 39 -1.36 1.79 1.55
C CYS A 39 -2.55 2.75 1.82
N ILE A 40 -2.49 3.98 1.30
CA ILE A 40 -3.57 4.97 1.45
C ILE A 40 -4.82 4.51 0.69
N PHE A 41 -4.66 3.92 -0.49
CA PHE A 41 -5.77 3.41 -1.28
C PHE A 41 -6.55 2.34 -0.51
N PHE A 42 -5.85 1.41 0.13
CA PHE A 42 -6.48 0.44 1.03
C PHE A 42 -7.19 1.10 2.23
N GLU A 43 -6.54 2.10 2.84
CA GLU A 43 -7.09 2.82 3.98
C GLU A 43 -8.36 3.59 3.61
N MET A 44 -8.44 4.18 2.41
CA MET A 44 -9.66 4.81 1.90
C MET A 44 -10.81 3.82 1.71
N VAL A 45 -10.52 2.59 1.30
CA VAL A 45 -11.53 1.56 1.06
C VAL A 45 -12.05 0.95 2.37
N THR A 46 -11.16 0.75 3.35
CA THR A 46 -11.44 -0.03 4.56
C THR A 46 -11.57 0.82 5.83
N ASN A 47 -11.19 2.10 5.79
CA ASN A 47 -10.99 2.99 6.94
C ASN A 47 -10.00 2.44 7.98
N MET A 48 -9.15 1.48 7.59
CA MET A 48 -8.15 0.88 8.47
C MET A 48 -6.76 0.92 7.80
N PRO A 49 -5.70 1.16 8.58
CA PRO A 49 -4.34 1.12 8.05
C PRO A 49 -4.01 -0.30 7.55
N LEU A 50 -3.38 -0.38 6.38
CA LEU A 50 -2.97 -1.66 5.80
C LEU A 50 -1.89 -2.36 6.66
N PHE A 51 -0.85 -1.61 7.04
CA PHE A 51 0.28 -2.11 7.83
C PHE A 51 0.47 -1.22 9.08
N PRO A 52 -0.19 -1.53 10.20
CA PRO A 52 -0.09 -0.75 11.44
C PRO A 52 1.12 -1.16 12.31
N GLY A 53 2.33 -1.21 11.75
CA GLY A 53 3.53 -1.59 12.48
C GLY A 53 4.02 -0.50 13.44
N SER A 54 4.51 -0.93 14.60
CA SER A 54 5.08 -0.06 15.64
C SER A 54 6.60 0.09 15.55
N THR A 55 7.29 -0.87 14.93
CA THR A 55 8.74 -0.87 14.68
C THR A 55 9.00 -1.32 13.24
N VAL A 56 10.24 -1.18 12.76
CA VAL A 56 10.65 -1.62 11.41
C VAL A 56 10.42 -3.13 11.24
N GLU A 57 10.81 -3.92 12.24
CA GLU A 57 10.68 -5.37 12.23
C GLU A 57 9.20 -5.79 12.21
N VAL A 58 8.38 -5.17 13.06
CA VAL A 58 6.93 -5.43 13.10
C VAL A 58 6.27 -5.02 11.78
N GLN A 59 6.68 -3.89 11.19
CA GLN A 59 6.17 -3.42 9.92
C GLN A 59 6.48 -4.41 8.79
N LEU A 60 7.72 -4.90 8.70
CA LEU A 60 8.12 -5.93 7.73
C LEU A 60 7.36 -7.24 7.94
N ASP A 61 7.21 -7.68 9.20
CA ASP A 61 6.40 -8.87 9.53
C ASP A 61 4.95 -8.73 9.03
N LEU A 62 4.32 -7.56 9.24
CA LEU A 62 2.96 -7.30 8.77
C LEU A 62 2.88 -7.29 7.23
N ILE A 63 3.86 -6.70 6.55
CA ILE A 63 3.94 -6.71 5.07
C ILE A 63 4.00 -8.15 4.57
N PHE A 64 4.94 -8.95 5.07
CA PHE A 64 5.12 -10.34 4.62
C PHE A 64 3.97 -11.26 5.01
N CYS A 65 3.32 -11.03 6.16
CA CYS A 65 2.10 -11.77 6.51
C CYS A 65 0.94 -11.49 5.56
N GLN A 66 0.80 -10.24 5.11
CA GLN A 66 -0.35 -9.82 4.32
C GLN A 66 -0.18 -10.08 2.82
N MET A 67 1.04 -9.86 2.30
CA MET A 67 1.37 -9.92 0.87
C MET A 67 2.14 -11.20 0.49
N GLY A 68 2.55 -11.99 1.47
CA GLY A 68 3.40 -13.17 1.28
C GLY A 68 4.90 -12.85 1.40
N LEU A 69 5.72 -13.86 1.64
CA LEU A 69 7.17 -13.68 1.69
C LEU A 69 7.72 -13.49 0.26
N PRO A 70 8.55 -12.46 0.01
CA PRO A 70 9.15 -12.29 -1.31
C PRO A 70 10.16 -13.41 -1.63
N SER A 71 10.18 -13.81 -2.89
CA SER A 71 11.18 -14.69 -3.50
C SER A 71 11.96 -13.94 -4.60
N GLU A 72 13.03 -14.55 -5.11
CA GLU A 72 13.81 -14.03 -6.24
C GLU A 72 12.95 -13.78 -7.50
N ASP A 73 11.86 -14.53 -7.69
CA ASP A 73 10.95 -14.31 -8.81
C ASP A 73 10.16 -12.99 -8.65
N THR A 74 9.70 -12.73 -7.43
CA THR A 74 8.88 -11.54 -7.09
C THR A 74 9.73 -10.29 -6.90
N TRP A 75 10.93 -10.44 -6.36
CA TRP A 75 11.88 -9.35 -6.11
C TRP A 75 13.32 -9.87 -6.30
N PRO A 76 13.87 -9.71 -7.52
CA PRO A 76 15.24 -10.13 -7.82
C PRO A 76 16.26 -9.34 -6.98
N GLY A 77 17.16 -10.05 -6.30
CA GLY A 77 18.16 -9.49 -5.39
C GLY A 77 17.71 -9.36 -3.94
N ILE A 78 16.54 -9.89 -3.57
CA ILE A 78 16.07 -9.84 -2.18
C ILE A 78 16.98 -10.59 -1.21
N ASN A 79 17.68 -11.62 -1.68
CA ASN A 79 18.64 -12.35 -0.85
C ASN A 79 19.95 -11.58 -0.59
N ASP A 80 20.16 -10.42 -1.23
CA ASP A 80 21.34 -9.59 -0.95
C ASP A 80 21.18 -8.82 0.37
N TYR A 81 19.94 -8.61 0.83
CA TYR A 81 19.66 -7.99 2.13
C TYR A 81 19.95 -8.98 3.28
N GLU A 82 21.01 -8.72 4.06
CA GLU A 82 21.40 -9.57 5.18
C GLU A 82 20.32 -9.67 6.27
N ASP A 83 19.63 -8.56 6.56
CA ASP A 83 18.52 -8.52 7.50
C ASP A 83 17.35 -9.39 7.06
N PHE A 84 17.06 -9.45 5.75
CA PHE A 84 16.03 -10.31 5.20
C PHE A 84 16.37 -11.79 5.43
N LYS A 85 17.59 -12.21 5.05
CA LYS A 85 18.05 -13.60 5.20
C LYS A 85 18.06 -14.04 6.67
N SER A 86 18.63 -13.23 7.53
CA SER A 86 18.90 -13.58 8.93
C SER A 86 17.62 -13.60 9.78
N ASN A 87 16.70 -12.65 9.58
CA ASN A 87 15.54 -12.48 10.46
C ASN A 87 14.23 -13.04 9.92
N PHE A 88 14.07 -13.12 8.59
CA PHE A 88 12.78 -13.45 7.96
C PHE A 88 12.84 -14.78 7.21
N LEU A 89 13.84 -15.00 6.36
CA LEU A 89 13.94 -16.23 5.56
C LEU A 89 14.28 -17.45 6.44
N SER A 90 15.29 -17.34 7.30
CA SER A 90 15.73 -18.42 8.20
C SER A 90 14.64 -18.89 9.17
N ARG A 91 13.73 -18.00 9.55
CA ARG A 91 12.63 -18.23 10.51
C ARG A 91 11.28 -18.42 9.83
N SER A 92 11.25 -18.45 8.50
CA SER A 92 10.00 -18.42 7.72
C SER A 92 9.10 -19.62 8.00
N SER A 93 9.66 -20.81 8.16
CA SER A 93 8.92 -22.05 8.47
C SER A 93 8.16 -21.96 9.78
N GLU A 94 8.72 -21.31 10.80
CA GLU A 94 8.10 -21.17 12.12
C GLU A 94 7.18 -19.94 12.20
N ARG A 95 7.59 -18.83 11.58
CA ARG A 95 6.95 -17.52 11.69
C ARG A 95 5.73 -17.35 10.78
N TYR A 96 5.69 -18.05 9.64
CA TYR A 96 4.64 -17.90 8.63
C TYR A 96 3.83 -19.19 8.36
N SER A 97 4.09 -20.32 9.03
CA SER A 97 3.29 -21.57 8.89
C SER A 97 2.17 -21.73 9.93
N SER A 98 2.08 -20.86 10.94
CA SER A 98 1.19 -21.07 12.09
C SER A 98 -0.24 -20.60 11.82
N SER A 99 -1.24 -21.39 12.25
CA SER A 99 -2.67 -21.11 12.08
C SER A 99 -3.20 -19.84 12.77
N GLU A 100 -2.42 -19.22 13.66
CA GLU A 100 -2.73 -17.96 14.35
C GLU A 100 -2.64 -16.74 13.41
N GLN A 101 -1.95 -16.86 12.26
CA GLN A 101 -1.84 -15.82 11.24
C GLN A 101 -3.14 -15.56 10.46
N ARG A 102 -4.17 -16.42 10.59
CA ARG A 102 -5.47 -16.25 9.92
C ARG A 102 -6.16 -14.91 10.24
N ARG A 103 -5.78 -14.23 11.32
CA ARG A 103 -6.27 -12.88 11.66
C ARG A 103 -5.83 -11.78 10.70
N TYR A 104 -4.68 -11.94 10.03
CA TYR A 104 -4.16 -10.95 9.08
C TYR A 104 -4.35 -11.36 7.62
N HIS A 105 -4.56 -12.64 7.32
CA HIS A 105 -4.64 -13.18 5.95
C HIS A 105 -5.83 -12.76 5.09
N ASP A 106 -6.73 -11.92 5.60
CA ASP A 106 -8.01 -11.69 4.95
C ASP A 106 -8.00 -10.52 3.96
N LEU A 107 -6.86 -10.29 3.27
CA LEU A 107 -6.76 -9.23 2.26
C LEU A 107 -7.89 -9.32 1.23
N PRO A 108 -8.22 -10.51 0.70
CA PRO A 108 -9.30 -10.62 -0.28
C PRO A 108 -10.66 -10.19 0.29
N GLN A 109 -11.00 -10.56 1.53
CA GLN A 109 -12.25 -10.13 2.17
C GLN A 109 -12.23 -8.64 2.49
N LYS A 110 -11.09 -8.06 2.87
CA LYS A 110 -10.97 -6.61 3.11
C LYS A 110 -11.09 -5.81 1.81
N LEU A 111 -10.61 -6.38 0.70
CA LEU A 111 -10.70 -5.79 -0.63
C LEU A 111 -12.03 -6.11 -1.35
N CYS A 112 -13.00 -6.79 -0.72
CA CYS A 112 -14.27 -7.14 -1.36
C CYS A 112 -15.10 -5.94 -1.83
N ARG A 113 -14.79 -4.74 -1.32
CA ARG A 113 -15.40 -3.47 -1.75
C ARG A 113 -14.83 -2.94 -3.06
N LEU A 114 -13.67 -3.44 -3.49
CA LEU A 114 -13.07 -3.12 -4.79
C LEU A 114 -13.52 -4.13 -5.84
N ASP A 115 -13.76 -3.62 -7.04
CA ASP A 115 -13.91 -4.42 -8.25
C ASP A 115 -12.56 -5.03 -8.67
N ALA A 116 -12.59 -5.87 -9.71
CA ALA A 116 -11.39 -6.55 -10.20
C ALA A 116 -10.30 -5.56 -10.64
N ASP A 117 -10.67 -4.45 -11.28
CA ASP A 117 -9.73 -3.41 -11.71
C ASP A 117 -9.12 -2.66 -10.53
N GLY A 118 -9.88 -2.43 -9.46
CA GLY A 118 -9.37 -1.82 -8.23
C GLY A 118 -8.40 -2.73 -7.48
N GLN A 119 -8.70 -4.03 -7.40
CA GLN A 119 -7.79 -5.02 -6.82
C GLN A 119 -6.49 -5.12 -7.63
N ASP A 120 -6.59 -5.15 -8.96
CA ASP A 120 -5.43 -5.17 -9.86
C ASP A 120 -4.55 -3.93 -9.71
N LEU A 121 -5.14 -2.73 -9.66
CA LEU A 121 -4.39 -1.50 -9.38
C LEU A 121 -3.70 -1.55 -8.02
N PHE A 122 -4.40 -2.03 -6.99
CA PHE A 122 -3.86 -2.16 -5.65
C PHE A 122 -2.61 -3.05 -5.60
N PHE A 123 -2.64 -4.23 -6.23
CA PHE A 123 -1.48 -5.13 -6.26
C PHE A 123 -0.33 -4.57 -7.11
N LYS A 124 -0.63 -3.82 -8.19
CA LYS A 124 0.39 -3.11 -8.98
C LYS A 124 1.09 -1.99 -8.19
N LEU A 125 0.38 -1.32 -7.30
CA LEU A 125 0.95 -0.30 -6.39
C LEU A 125 1.83 -0.94 -5.30
N LEU A 126 1.44 -2.11 -4.78
CA LEU A 126 2.17 -2.83 -3.73
C LEU A 126 3.10 -3.94 -4.27
N THR A 127 3.66 -3.73 -5.46
CA THR A 127 4.68 -4.63 -6.00
C THR A 127 5.99 -4.47 -5.23
N TYR A 128 6.58 -5.61 -4.82
CA TYR A 128 7.84 -5.65 -4.07
C TYR A 128 8.99 -5.02 -4.84
N ASP A 129 9.28 -5.49 -6.06
CA ASP A 129 10.33 -4.91 -6.90
C ASP A 129 9.98 -3.46 -7.26
N PRO A 130 10.74 -2.46 -6.78
CA PRO A 130 10.44 -1.06 -7.01
C PRO A 130 10.50 -0.67 -8.50
N ARG A 131 11.22 -1.45 -9.31
CA ARG A 131 11.37 -1.24 -10.76
C ARG A 131 10.17 -1.75 -11.55
N LYS A 132 9.44 -2.74 -11.01
CA LYS A 132 8.22 -3.30 -11.60
C LYS A 132 6.95 -2.64 -11.08
N ARG A 133 7.06 -1.87 -9.99
CA ARG A 133 5.95 -1.11 -9.40
C ARG A 133 5.41 -0.10 -10.41
N ILE A 134 4.08 -0.01 -10.51
CA ILE A 134 3.41 0.91 -11.45
C ILE A 134 3.82 2.37 -11.15
N GLY A 135 4.07 3.16 -12.20
CA GLY A 135 4.35 4.59 -12.07
C GLY A 135 3.05 5.41 -11.97
N ALA A 136 3.12 6.62 -11.41
CA ALA A 136 1.94 7.48 -11.22
C ALA A 136 1.16 7.74 -12.51
N LEU A 137 1.86 8.03 -13.62
CA LEU A 137 1.25 8.28 -14.92
C LEU A 137 0.49 7.05 -15.45
N GLU A 138 1.06 5.86 -15.27
CA GLU A 138 0.44 4.61 -15.71
C GLU A 138 -0.71 4.20 -14.78
N ALA A 139 -0.60 4.47 -13.48
CA ALA A 139 -1.68 4.27 -12.51
C ALA A 139 -2.89 5.15 -12.82
N MET A 140 -2.69 6.40 -13.22
CA MET A 140 -3.80 7.28 -13.64
C MET A 140 -4.54 6.76 -14.87
N LYS A 141 -3.85 6.05 -15.78
CA LYS A 141 -4.46 5.45 -16.98
C LYS A 141 -5.08 4.07 -16.72
N HIS A 142 -5.04 3.58 -15.48
CA HIS A 142 -5.52 2.25 -15.15
C HIS A 142 -7.03 2.11 -15.41
N PRO A 143 -7.52 0.93 -15.86
CA PRO A 143 -8.96 0.66 -16.07
C PRO A 143 -9.85 1.03 -14.88
N TYR A 144 -9.32 0.98 -13.66
CA TYR A 144 -10.03 1.39 -12.44
C TYR A 144 -10.60 2.82 -12.53
N PHE A 145 -9.91 3.74 -13.21
CA PHE A 145 -10.35 5.14 -13.36
C PHE A 145 -11.14 5.39 -14.64
N LYS A 146 -11.47 4.35 -15.43
CA LYS A 146 -12.18 4.50 -16.71
C LYS A 146 -13.55 5.18 -16.56
N SER A 147 -14.20 5.02 -15.41
CA SER A 147 -15.50 5.65 -15.10
C SER A 147 -15.44 7.18 -15.02
N LEU A 148 -14.27 7.77 -14.78
CA LEU A 148 -14.08 9.23 -14.74
C LEU A 148 -14.09 9.87 -16.14
N GLY A 149 -13.95 9.06 -17.19
CA GLY A 149 -13.95 9.51 -18.58
C GLY A 149 -12.61 10.11 -19.04
N HIS A 150 -12.40 10.10 -20.35
CA HIS A 150 -11.12 10.47 -20.96
C HIS A 150 -10.78 11.97 -20.89
N GLU A 151 -11.75 12.84 -20.62
CA GLU A 151 -11.56 14.29 -20.53
C GLU A 151 -10.67 14.69 -19.34
N VAL A 152 -10.66 13.91 -18.25
CA VAL A 152 -9.81 14.16 -17.08
C VAL A 152 -8.34 14.16 -17.44
N HIS A 153 -7.93 13.30 -18.39
CA HIS A 153 -6.55 13.21 -18.83
C HIS A 153 -6.11 14.35 -19.75
N LYS A 154 -7.04 15.21 -20.20
CA LYS A 154 -6.76 16.37 -21.06
C LYS A 154 -6.69 17.68 -20.29
N LEU A 155 -6.97 17.66 -18.98
CA LEU A 155 -6.90 18.83 -18.13
C LEU A 155 -5.47 19.36 -18.06
N CYS A 156 -5.32 20.69 -18.00
CA CYS A 156 -4.03 21.28 -17.65
C CYS A 156 -3.77 21.11 -16.15
N ASP A 157 -2.50 21.16 -15.76
CA ASP A 157 -2.05 20.93 -14.36
C ASP A 157 -2.72 21.87 -13.33
N THR A 158 -3.22 23.03 -13.76
CA THR A 158 -3.89 24.01 -12.91
C THR A 158 -5.41 23.89 -12.88
N ALA A 159 -6.00 23.06 -13.75
CA ALA A 159 -7.44 22.85 -13.80
C ALA A 159 -7.89 21.82 -12.77
N SER A 160 -9.05 22.07 -12.16
CA SER A 160 -9.69 21.13 -11.24
C SER A 160 -10.36 19.99 -11.99
N ILE A 161 -10.29 18.76 -11.46
CA ILE A 161 -11.04 17.60 -12.01
C ILE A 161 -12.56 17.82 -12.03
N PHE A 162 -13.07 18.67 -11.12
CA PHE A 162 -14.50 19.02 -11.05
C PHE A 162 -14.94 19.98 -12.16
N SER A 163 -14.02 20.47 -12.99
CA SER A 163 -14.37 21.21 -14.20
C SER A 163 -14.89 20.30 -15.32
N VAL A 164 -14.63 18.99 -15.24
CA VAL A 164 -15.11 18.01 -16.22
C VAL A 164 -16.59 17.72 -15.97
N PRO A 165 -17.46 17.91 -16.98
CA PRO A 165 -18.89 17.60 -16.84
C PRO A 165 -19.10 16.13 -16.46
N GLY A 166 -19.88 15.89 -15.40
CA GLY A 166 -20.16 14.55 -14.88
C GLY A 166 -19.29 14.11 -13.71
N ILE A 167 -18.19 14.82 -13.41
CA ILE A 167 -17.40 14.57 -12.21
C ILE A 167 -17.95 15.39 -11.06
N LEU A 168 -18.59 14.70 -10.13
CA LEU A 168 -19.22 15.30 -8.96
C LEU A 168 -18.85 14.49 -7.73
N PHE A 169 -18.74 15.17 -6.60
CA PHE A 169 -18.61 14.49 -5.31
C PHE A 169 -19.96 13.84 -4.97
N THR A 170 -19.95 12.53 -4.70
CA THR A 170 -21.12 11.83 -4.17
C THR A 170 -21.18 12.07 -2.66
N PRO A 171 -22.25 12.69 -2.12
CA PRO A 171 -22.39 12.89 -0.69
C PRO A 171 -22.30 11.57 0.06
N ASP A 172 -21.61 11.57 1.18
CA ASP A 172 -21.55 10.40 2.05
C ASP A 172 -22.97 10.09 2.58
N PRO A 173 -23.52 8.88 2.35
CA PRO A 173 -24.82 8.50 2.89
C PRO A 173 -24.86 8.51 4.44
N GLY A 174 -23.72 8.65 5.12
CA GLY A 174 -23.53 8.49 6.56
C GLY A 174 -23.43 9.75 7.43
N LYS A 175 -23.80 10.96 6.98
CA LYS A 175 -23.98 12.12 7.89
C LYS A 175 -25.45 12.52 8.00
N LYS A 176 -26.15 11.93 8.97
CA LYS A 176 -27.28 12.63 9.61
C LYS A 176 -26.69 13.83 10.33
N ASN A 177 -27.01 15.03 9.86
CA ASN A 177 -26.70 16.26 10.57
C ASN A 177 -27.34 16.21 11.95
N THR A 178 -26.55 15.93 12.98
CA THR A 178 -26.84 16.29 14.37
C THR A 178 -26.04 17.52 14.72
#